data_AF-A0A821H323-F1
#
_entry.id   AF-A0A821H323-F1
#
_cell.length_a   1.000
_cell.length_b   1.000
_cell.length_c   1.000
_cell.angle_alpha   90.00
_cell.angle_beta   90.00
_cell.angle_gamma   90.00
#
_symmetry.space_group_name_H-M   'P 1'
#
loop_
_entity.id
_entity.type
_entity.pdbx_description
1 polymer ?
#
loop_
_entity_poly.entity_id
_entity_poly.type
_entity_poly.pdbx_seq_one_letter_code
_entity_poly.pdbx_strand_id
1 'polypeptide(L)'
;MDHLANEAAIEGLRPGRVIILPSSFQGSPRAMQQNYQDAMAIREIEEQLFPGQTPSDRRDLITRVFKLKLNELIDDIFKKHVLGRTIANVFVIEFQKRGLPHCHMFIILANEDKPKDENHIDHIVCSEIPDQDQFPQLYECVRRHMIHGPCGTLNPHSPCMEDGICSKQFPKEFQNDTLPNKDGYPRYRRRDTGITMTIGKHEVDNRWIVPYNPYLLMKYNAHINVENCAT
;
A
#
# COMPACT_ATOMS: atom_id res chain seq x y z
N MET A 1 35.95 -6.37 14.00
CA MET A 1 36.10 -6.34 15.48
C MET A 1 35.40 -5.10 15.97
N ASP A 2 34.51 -5.31 16.93
CA ASP A 2 33.38 -4.43 17.25
C ASP A 2 33.82 -3.22 18.11
N HIS A 3 33.24 -2.04 17.86
CA HIS A 3 33.51 -0.78 18.57
C HIS A 3 33.42 -0.94 20.10
N LEU A 4 32.46 -1.74 20.54
CA LEU A 4 32.17 -2.00 21.96
C LEU A 4 33.30 -2.77 22.67
N ALA A 5 34.05 -3.60 21.93
CA ALA A 5 35.19 -4.33 22.49
C ALA A 5 36.40 -3.40 22.74
N ASN A 6 36.55 -2.35 21.94
CA ASN A 6 37.63 -1.37 22.10
C ASN A 6 37.36 -0.40 23.26
N GLU A 7 36.13 0.08 23.43
CA GLU A 7 35.78 0.95 24.57
C GLU A 7 35.90 0.23 25.92
N ALA A 8 35.37 -0.99 26.02
CA ALA A 8 35.46 -1.76 27.27
C ALA A 8 36.91 -2.09 27.65
N ALA A 9 37.79 -2.28 26.66
CA ALA A 9 39.23 -2.47 26.89
C ALA A 9 39.93 -1.18 27.34
N ILE A 10 39.54 -0.01 26.82
CA ILE A 10 40.07 1.30 27.22
C ILE A 10 39.66 1.65 28.66
N GLU A 11 38.46 1.26 29.09
CA GLU A 11 37.95 1.52 30.44
C GLU A 11 38.31 0.44 31.48
N GLY A 12 39.06 -0.60 31.10
CA GLY A 12 39.49 -1.67 32.01
C GLY A 12 38.35 -2.56 32.51
N LEU A 13 37.19 -2.54 31.85
CA LEU A 13 36.02 -3.33 32.19
C LEU A 13 36.09 -4.69 31.48
N ARG A 14 35.80 -5.78 32.20
CA ARG A 14 35.67 -7.10 31.58
C ARG A 14 34.34 -7.16 30.81
N PRO A 15 34.35 -7.29 29.47
CA PRO A 15 33.11 -7.36 28.73
C PRO A 15 32.32 -8.60 29.15
N GLY A 16 31.02 -8.43 29.40
CA GLY A 16 30.12 -9.56 29.63
C GLY A 16 30.11 -10.51 28.43
N ARG A 17 29.77 -11.78 28.67
CA ARG A 17 29.64 -12.77 27.59
C ARG A 17 28.45 -12.40 26.70
N VAL A 18 28.70 -12.09 25.43
CA VAL A 18 27.61 -11.86 24.46
C VAL A 18 26.85 -13.17 24.26
N ILE A 19 25.60 -13.20 24.70
CA ILE A 19 24.70 -14.33 24.47
C ILE A 19 23.63 -13.85 23.49
N ILE A 20 23.67 -14.44 22.31
CA ILE A 20 22.65 -14.24 21.29
C ILE A 20 21.49 -15.18 21.62
N LEU A 21 20.34 -14.61 22.01
CA LEU A 21 19.15 -15.39 22.32
C LEU A 21 18.53 -15.99 21.04
N PRO A 22 18.14 -17.28 21.06
CA PRO A 22 17.46 -17.92 19.93
C PRO A 22 16.04 -17.36 19.74
N SER A 23 15.47 -17.49 18.54
CA SER A 23 14.10 -17.02 18.23
C SER A 23 13.01 -17.78 18.99
N SER A 24 13.30 -18.96 19.54
CA SER A 24 12.42 -19.70 20.44
C SER A 24 12.35 -19.10 21.85
N PHE A 25 13.23 -18.16 22.18
CA PHE A 25 13.20 -17.44 23.44
C PHE A 25 12.19 -16.29 23.35
N GLN A 26 11.01 -16.50 23.95
CA GLN A 26 9.92 -15.54 23.91
C GLN A 26 10.34 -14.18 24.50
N GLY A 27 10.13 -13.12 23.73
CA GLY A 27 10.53 -11.75 24.08
C GLY A 27 11.89 -11.31 23.56
N SER A 28 12.67 -12.19 22.90
CA SER A 28 13.91 -11.77 22.24
C SER A 28 13.64 -10.92 20.98
N PRO A 29 14.56 -10.02 20.59
CA PRO A 29 14.44 -9.26 19.35
C PRO A 29 14.22 -10.15 18.11
N ARG A 30 14.84 -11.34 18.07
CA ARG A 30 14.69 -12.31 16.97
C ARG A 30 13.34 -13.03 17.01
N ALA A 31 12.80 -13.34 18.19
CA ALA A 31 11.43 -13.86 18.33
C ALA A 31 10.39 -12.81 17.91
N MET A 32 10.61 -11.54 18.27
CA MET A 32 9.72 -10.45 17.88
C MET A 32 9.77 -10.14 16.38
N GLN A 33 10.93 -10.30 15.73
CA GLN A 33 11.08 -10.13 14.28
C GLN A 33 10.55 -11.32 13.46
N GLN A 34 10.66 -12.56 13.98
CA GLN A 34 10.07 -13.76 13.37
C GLN A 34 8.52 -13.70 13.41
N ASN A 35 7.92 -13.34 14.55
CA ASN A 35 6.47 -13.07 14.68
C ASN A 35 5.98 -11.87 13.85
N TYR A 36 6.89 -11.01 13.42
CA TYR A 36 6.61 -9.85 12.56
C TYR A 36 6.61 -10.25 11.07
N GLN A 37 7.45 -11.20 10.65
CA GLN A 37 7.48 -11.72 9.28
C GLN A 37 6.43 -12.81 8.98
N ASP A 38 6.07 -13.62 9.98
CA ASP A 38 5.08 -14.70 9.79
C ASP A 38 3.62 -14.17 9.77
N ALA A 39 3.39 -12.99 10.35
CA ALA A 39 2.11 -12.28 10.39
C ALA A 39 1.82 -11.40 9.15
N MET A 40 2.66 -11.46 8.11
CA MET A 40 2.46 -10.76 6.83
C MET A 40 1.41 -11.44 5.90
N ALA A 41 0.30 -11.95 6.46
CA ALA A 41 -0.95 -11.17 6.46
C ALA A 41 -2.24 -11.69 5.77
N ILE A 42 -2.32 -12.90 5.20
CA ILE A 42 -3.64 -13.45 4.77
C ILE A 42 -3.87 -14.84 5.37
N ARG A 43 -2.88 -15.73 5.24
CA ARG A 43 -2.95 -17.09 5.79
C ARG A 43 -3.20 -17.12 7.29
N GLU A 44 -2.55 -16.27 8.08
CA GLU A 44 -2.77 -16.28 9.54
C GLU A 44 -4.17 -15.83 9.94
N ILE A 45 -4.86 -14.98 9.14
CA ILE A 45 -6.27 -14.66 9.43
C ILE A 45 -7.11 -15.89 9.13
N GLU A 46 -6.98 -16.46 7.92
CA GLU A 46 -7.76 -17.62 7.46
C GLU A 46 -7.53 -18.90 8.30
N GLU A 47 -6.29 -19.16 8.71
CA GLU A 47 -5.89 -20.30 9.54
C GLU A 47 -6.34 -20.16 11.02
N GLN A 48 -6.68 -18.95 11.45
CA GLN A 48 -7.18 -18.64 12.80
C GLN A 48 -8.70 -18.42 12.83
N LEU A 49 -9.39 -18.61 11.70
CA LEU A 49 -10.85 -18.62 11.65
C LEU A 49 -11.37 -19.96 12.17
N PHE A 50 -12.34 -19.90 13.09
CA PHE A 50 -13.14 -21.08 13.41
C PHE A 50 -14.08 -21.42 12.22
N PRO A 51 -14.55 -22.67 12.10
CA PRO A 51 -15.52 -23.04 11.07
C PRO A 51 -16.72 -22.08 11.04
N GLY A 52 -16.97 -21.47 9.88
CA GLY A 52 -18.06 -20.51 9.67
C GLY A 52 -17.72 -19.04 9.99
N GLN A 53 -16.52 -18.75 10.51
CA GLN A 53 -16.06 -17.37 10.66
C GLN A 53 -15.51 -16.80 9.35
N THR A 54 -15.60 -15.48 9.25
CA THR A 54 -14.98 -14.65 8.23
C THR A 54 -13.85 -13.82 8.86
N PRO A 55 -12.90 -13.29 8.07
CA PRO A 55 -11.90 -12.33 8.56
C PRO A 55 -12.49 -11.21 9.42
N SER A 56 -13.67 -10.69 9.05
CA SER A 56 -14.34 -9.60 9.76
C SER A 56 -14.78 -9.95 11.19
N ASP A 57 -14.87 -11.25 11.52
CA ASP A 57 -15.19 -11.74 12.86
C ASP A 57 -13.95 -11.75 13.79
N ARG A 58 -12.74 -11.64 13.23
CA ARG A 58 -11.45 -11.58 13.95
C ARG A 58 -10.77 -10.22 13.79
N ARG A 59 -11.47 -9.17 14.26
CA ARG A 59 -11.00 -7.78 14.19
C ARG A 59 -9.67 -7.53 14.88
N ASP A 60 -9.35 -8.33 15.90
CA ASP A 60 -8.06 -8.33 16.60
C ASP A 60 -6.90 -8.65 15.64
N LEU A 61 -7.06 -9.70 14.83
CA LEU A 61 -6.06 -10.12 13.85
C LEU A 61 -5.92 -9.10 12.72
N ILE A 62 -7.04 -8.60 12.20
CA ILE A 62 -7.04 -7.56 11.17
C ILE A 62 -6.27 -6.32 11.65
N THR A 63 -6.56 -5.85 12.86
CA THR A 63 -5.94 -4.65 13.42
C THR A 63 -4.44 -4.86 13.65
N ARG A 64 -4.03 -6.03 14.13
CA ARG A 64 -2.62 -6.39 14.31
C ARG A 64 -1.88 -6.40 12.98
N VAL A 65 -2.41 -7.10 11.98
CA VAL A 65 -1.83 -7.17 10.63
C VAL A 65 -1.74 -5.79 9.99
N PHE A 66 -2.79 -4.99 10.09
CA PHE A 66 -2.80 -3.61 9.61
C PHE A 66 -1.70 -2.79 10.28
N LYS A 67 -1.54 -2.86 11.60
CA LYS A 67 -0.52 -2.10 12.33
C LYS A 67 0.90 -2.50 11.93
N LEU A 68 1.14 -3.80 11.70
CA LEU A 68 2.42 -4.31 11.24
C LEU A 68 2.77 -3.75 9.84
N LYS A 69 1.85 -3.87 8.88
CA LYS A 69 2.02 -3.30 7.53
C LYS A 69 2.18 -1.79 7.56
N LEU A 70 1.40 -1.08 8.38
CA LEU A 70 1.47 0.37 8.48
C LEU A 70 2.83 0.83 9.05
N ASN A 71 3.35 0.15 10.07
CA ASN A 71 4.68 0.47 10.61
C ASN A 71 5.77 0.25 9.56
N GLU A 72 5.67 -0.82 8.77
CA GLU A 72 6.61 -1.06 7.69
C GLU A 72 6.49 -0.01 6.58
N LEU A 73 5.26 0.37 6.22
CA LEU A 73 4.98 1.42 5.22
C LEU A 73 5.57 2.76 5.65
N ILE A 74 5.42 3.11 6.92
CA ILE A 74 6.04 4.29 7.53
C ILE A 74 7.56 4.25 7.42
N ASP A 75 8.19 3.10 7.69
CA ASP A 75 9.64 2.94 7.58
C ASP A 75 10.11 3.06 6.12
N ASP A 76 9.39 2.45 5.18
CA ASP A 76 9.67 2.55 3.75
C ASP A 76 9.57 3.98 3.22
N ILE A 77 8.52 4.71 3.59
CA ILE A 77 8.32 6.08 3.13
C ILE A 77 9.30 7.04 3.80
N PHE A 78 9.44 6.99 5.13
CA PHE A 78 10.17 8.02 5.87
C PHE A 78 11.64 7.72 6.12
N LYS A 79 12.04 6.45 6.21
CA LYS A 79 13.45 6.06 6.45
C LYS A 79 14.14 5.61 5.18
N LYS A 80 13.44 4.86 4.32
CA LYS A 80 14.02 4.34 3.07
C LYS A 80 13.74 5.24 1.86
N HIS A 81 12.93 6.29 2.05
CA HIS A 81 12.65 7.29 1.02
C HIS A 81 12.11 6.68 -0.28
N VAL A 82 11.26 5.65 -0.17
CA VAL A 82 10.68 4.95 -1.35
C VAL A 82 9.99 5.90 -2.32
N LEU A 83 9.38 6.97 -1.81
CA LEU A 83 8.73 8.02 -2.61
C LEU A 83 9.55 9.32 -2.69
N GLY A 84 10.77 9.33 -2.15
CA GLY A 84 11.60 10.52 -1.94
C GLY A 84 11.72 10.93 -0.47
N ARG A 85 12.60 11.90 -0.20
CA ARG A 85 12.86 12.39 1.16
C ARG A 85 11.68 13.20 1.67
N THR A 86 11.04 12.71 2.73
CA THR A 86 9.91 13.38 3.37
C THR A 86 10.40 14.48 4.32
N ILE A 87 9.88 15.70 4.18
CA ILE A 87 10.20 16.85 5.06
C ILE A 87 9.08 17.15 6.07
N ALA A 88 7.84 16.77 5.75
CA ALA A 88 6.70 16.85 6.67
C ALA A 88 5.69 15.76 6.33
N ASN A 89 4.91 15.32 7.32
CA ASN A 89 3.85 14.36 7.12
C ASN A 89 2.73 14.57 8.14
N VAL A 90 1.52 14.16 7.76
CA VAL A 90 0.40 13.95 8.66
C VAL A 90 -0.30 12.66 8.24
N PHE A 91 -0.67 11.81 9.19
CA PHE A 91 -1.51 10.66 8.89
C PHE A 91 -2.54 10.45 9.99
N VAL A 92 -3.70 9.95 9.57
CA VAL A 92 -4.82 9.64 10.44
C VAL A 92 -5.22 8.19 10.20
N ILE A 93 -5.45 7.47 11.29
CA ILE A 93 -6.00 6.12 11.25
C ILE A 93 -7.46 6.21 11.67
N GLU A 94 -8.36 5.78 10.80
CA GLU A 94 -9.80 5.73 11.05
C GLU A 94 -10.33 4.31 10.87
N PHE A 95 -11.42 3.98 11.57
CA PHE A 95 -12.16 2.75 11.32
C PHE A 95 -13.30 3.06 10.36
N GLN A 96 -13.26 2.48 9.17
CA GLN A 96 -14.33 2.65 8.18
C GLN A 96 -15.63 2.01 8.67
N LYS A 97 -16.78 2.31 8.02
CA LYS A 97 -18.13 1.86 8.39
C LYS A 97 -18.29 0.35 8.65
N ARG A 98 -17.34 -0.49 8.18
CA ARG A 98 -17.30 -1.95 8.39
C ARG A 98 -16.31 -2.40 9.49
N GLY A 99 -15.74 -1.46 10.24
CA GLY A 99 -14.79 -1.72 11.33
C GLY A 99 -13.38 -2.07 10.87
N LEU A 100 -13.06 -1.88 9.59
CA LEU A 100 -11.71 -2.09 9.07
C LEU A 100 -10.86 -0.82 9.29
N PRO A 101 -9.62 -0.96 9.77
CA PRO A 101 -8.72 0.17 9.91
C PRO A 101 -8.28 0.67 8.53
N HIS A 102 -8.22 1.99 8.37
CA HIS A 102 -7.79 2.67 7.17
C HIS A 102 -6.84 3.81 7.55
N CYS A 103 -5.77 3.99 6.79
CA CYS A 103 -4.81 5.07 7.00
C CYS A 103 -4.93 6.07 5.86
N HIS A 104 -5.14 7.34 6.18
CA HIS A 104 -4.91 8.44 5.25
C HIS A 104 -3.57 9.06 5.62
N MET A 105 -2.66 9.13 4.65
CA MET A 105 -1.32 9.70 4.85
C MET A 105 -1.07 10.79 3.82
N PHE A 106 -0.73 11.98 4.29
CA PHE A 106 -0.28 13.10 3.48
C PHE A 106 1.21 13.34 3.77
N ILE A 107 2.02 13.37 2.72
CA ILE A 107 3.46 13.55 2.82
C ILE A 107 3.88 14.76 1.97
N ILE A 108 4.80 15.54 2.51
CA ILE A 108 5.45 16.63 1.79
C ILE A 108 6.88 16.19 1.53
N LEU A 109 7.22 16.04 0.25
CA LEU A 109 8.57 15.71 -0.18
C LEU A 109 9.47 16.94 -0.20
N ALA A 110 10.76 16.70 -0.02
CA ALA A 110 11.82 17.66 -0.29
C ALA A 110 11.74 18.19 -1.72
N ASN A 111 12.11 19.45 -1.93
CA ASN A 111 11.91 20.11 -3.22
C ASN A 111 12.68 19.46 -4.38
N GLU A 112 13.83 18.86 -4.08
CA GLU A 112 14.62 18.07 -5.03
C GLU A 112 13.93 16.77 -5.46
N ASP A 113 13.12 16.17 -4.58
CA ASP A 113 12.47 14.87 -4.79
C ASP A 113 11.01 14.99 -5.23
N LYS A 114 10.43 16.20 -5.19
CA LYS A 114 9.08 16.44 -5.70
C LYS A 114 9.03 16.10 -7.20
N PRO A 115 7.99 15.39 -7.68
CA PRO A 115 7.78 15.23 -9.11
C PRO A 115 7.54 16.60 -9.75
N LYS A 116 8.30 16.93 -10.80
CA LYS A 116 8.29 18.26 -11.46
C LYS A 116 7.64 18.25 -12.84
N ASP A 117 7.40 17.05 -13.37
CA ASP A 117 6.84 16.81 -14.68
C ASP A 117 6.04 15.51 -14.69
N GLU A 118 5.31 15.32 -15.78
CA GLU A 118 4.41 14.20 -16.00
C GLU A 118 5.13 12.85 -15.97
N ASN A 119 6.36 12.78 -16.49
CA ASN A 119 7.15 11.55 -16.51
C ASN A 119 7.56 11.13 -15.10
N HIS A 120 7.96 12.08 -14.26
CA HIS A 120 8.29 11.79 -12.87
C HIS A 120 7.05 11.36 -12.08
N ILE A 121 5.88 11.96 -12.35
CA ILE A 121 4.61 11.48 -11.77
C ILE A 121 4.34 10.04 -12.20
N ASP A 122 4.48 9.73 -13.48
CA ASP A 122 4.24 8.40 -14.05
C ASP A 122 5.18 7.31 -13.52
N HIS A 123 6.36 7.69 -13.02
CA HIS A 123 7.26 6.77 -12.31
C HIS A 123 6.78 6.43 -10.89
N ILE A 124 6.00 7.30 -10.28
CA ILE A 124 5.51 7.13 -8.91
C ILE A 124 4.09 6.55 -8.90
N VAL A 125 3.23 7.00 -9.82
CA VAL A 125 1.81 6.67 -9.87
C VAL A 125 1.47 6.03 -11.21
N CYS A 126 0.89 4.85 -11.16
CA CYS A 126 0.32 4.14 -12.29
C CYS A 126 -1.21 4.04 -12.14
N SER A 127 -1.92 4.02 -13.26
CA SER A 127 -3.37 3.84 -13.29
C SER A 127 -3.78 2.87 -14.41
N GLU A 128 -2.89 1.94 -14.76
CA GLU A 128 -3.04 1.01 -15.87
C GLU A 128 -2.95 -0.44 -15.37
N ILE A 129 -3.67 -1.32 -16.06
CA ILE A 129 -3.56 -2.77 -15.94
C ILE A 129 -2.19 -3.18 -16.51
N PRO A 130 -1.33 -3.86 -15.73
CA PRO A 130 -0.07 -4.40 -16.21
C PRO A 130 -0.31 -5.47 -17.28
N ASP A 131 0.65 -5.65 -18.18
CA ASP A 131 0.65 -6.81 -19.08
C ASP A 131 0.78 -8.12 -18.26
N GLN A 132 -0.14 -9.06 -18.46
CA GLN A 132 -0.20 -10.30 -17.67
C GLN A 132 0.99 -11.23 -17.94
N ASP A 133 1.49 -11.26 -19.17
CA ASP A 133 2.59 -12.15 -19.56
C ASP A 133 3.94 -11.58 -19.08
N GLN A 134 4.08 -10.25 -19.07
CA GLN A 134 5.30 -9.57 -18.61
C GLN A 134 5.34 -9.40 -17.09
N PHE A 135 4.20 -9.09 -16.45
CA PHE A 135 4.12 -8.75 -15.03
C PHE A 135 2.99 -9.49 -14.30
N PRO A 136 2.98 -10.84 -14.29
CA PRO A 136 1.86 -11.63 -13.77
C PRO A 136 1.54 -11.37 -12.29
N GLN A 137 2.55 -11.08 -11.48
CA GLN A 137 2.35 -10.79 -10.05
C GLN A 137 1.70 -9.42 -9.83
N LEU A 138 2.19 -8.39 -10.53
CA LEU A 138 1.62 -7.05 -10.43
C LEU A 138 0.20 -7.03 -11.01
N TYR A 139 -0.03 -7.74 -12.12
CA TYR A 139 -1.36 -7.95 -12.70
C TYR A 139 -2.33 -8.49 -11.65
N GLU A 140 -1.94 -9.54 -10.93
CA GLU A 140 -2.79 -10.14 -9.89
C GLU A 140 -3.01 -9.20 -8.70
N CYS A 141 -2.00 -8.43 -8.29
CA CYS A 141 -2.17 -7.43 -7.24
C CYS A 141 -3.12 -6.30 -7.66
N VAL A 142 -3.01 -5.81 -8.90
CA VAL A 142 -3.93 -4.81 -9.45
C VAL A 142 -5.35 -5.37 -9.52
N ARG A 143 -5.51 -6.60 -10.01
CA ARG A 143 -6.80 -7.29 -10.09
C ARG A 143 -7.49 -7.39 -8.74
N ARG A 144 -6.75 -7.73 -7.68
CA ARG A 144 -7.30 -7.93 -6.33
C ARG A 144 -7.61 -6.62 -5.62
N HIS A 145 -6.75 -5.63 -5.78
CA HIS A 145 -6.75 -4.48 -4.88
C HIS A 145 -7.12 -3.19 -5.58
N MET A 146 -6.68 -2.96 -6.81
CA MET A 146 -6.71 -1.62 -7.43
C MET A 146 -7.85 -1.42 -8.42
N ILE A 147 -8.82 -2.32 -8.52
CA ILE A 147 -9.99 -2.10 -9.38
C ILE A 147 -11.09 -1.41 -8.58
N HIS A 148 -11.56 -0.28 -9.08
CA HIS A 148 -12.81 0.30 -8.62
C HIS A 148 -13.96 -0.63 -9.00
N GLY A 149 -14.75 -1.06 -8.02
CA GLY A 149 -15.86 -1.97 -8.25
C GLY A 149 -16.84 -1.40 -9.28
N PRO A 150 -17.52 -2.24 -10.09
CA PRO A 150 -18.52 -1.79 -11.04
C PRO A 150 -19.53 -0.84 -10.39
N CYS A 151 -19.81 0.29 -11.03
CA CYS A 151 -20.72 1.32 -10.57
C CYS A 151 -21.40 1.99 -11.78
N GLY A 152 -22.18 3.04 -11.55
CA GLY A 152 -22.89 3.74 -12.62
C GLY A 152 -23.93 2.84 -13.27
N THR A 153 -23.92 2.76 -14.60
CA THR A 153 -24.85 1.90 -15.34
C THR A 153 -24.61 0.41 -15.10
N LEU A 154 -23.38 0.00 -14.76
CA LEU A 154 -23.06 -1.40 -14.47
C LEU A 154 -23.61 -1.85 -13.13
N ASN A 155 -23.67 -0.94 -12.14
CA ASN A 155 -24.27 -1.18 -10.84
C ASN A 155 -24.72 0.13 -10.18
N PRO A 156 -26.00 0.52 -10.34
CA PRO A 156 -26.53 1.76 -9.75
C PRO A 156 -26.61 1.74 -8.22
N HIS A 157 -26.50 0.55 -7.59
CA HIS A 157 -26.59 0.38 -6.15
C HIS A 157 -25.23 0.34 -5.44
N SER A 158 -24.13 0.58 -6.17
CA SER A 158 -22.80 0.62 -5.56
C SER A 158 -22.70 1.73 -4.50
N PRO A 159 -22.00 1.52 -3.37
CA PRO A 159 -21.92 2.50 -2.28
C PRO A 159 -21.32 3.87 -2.65
N CYS A 160 -20.62 3.95 -3.78
CA CYS A 160 -20.04 5.18 -4.31
C CYS A 160 -21.03 6.01 -5.15
N MET A 161 -22.24 5.50 -5.40
CA MET A 161 -23.24 6.21 -6.20
C MET A 161 -23.92 7.29 -5.37
N GLU A 162 -23.84 8.54 -5.84
CA GLU A 162 -24.47 9.72 -5.28
C GLU A 162 -25.19 10.46 -6.42
N ASP A 163 -26.48 10.72 -6.27
CA ASP A 163 -27.33 11.38 -7.29
C ASP A 163 -27.22 10.77 -8.71
N GLY A 164 -27.08 9.45 -8.79
CA GLY A 164 -26.99 8.70 -10.05
C GLY A 164 -25.60 8.73 -10.71
N ILE A 165 -24.60 9.38 -10.09
CA ILE A 165 -23.23 9.48 -10.58
C ILE A 165 -22.28 8.83 -9.56
N CYS A 166 -21.18 8.24 -10.01
CA CYS A 166 -20.15 7.78 -9.08
C CYS A 166 -19.45 9.00 -8.45
N SER A 167 -19.45 9.11 -7.12
CA SER A 167 -18.79 10.20 -6.39
C SER A 167 -17.27 10.23 -6.57
N LYS A 168 -16.69 9.14 -7.08
CA LYS A 168 -15.28 9.04 -7.49
C LYS A 168 -15.06 9.22 -8.99
N GLN A 169 -16.13 9.48 -9.74
CA GLN A 169 -16.16 9.71 -11.20
C GLN A 169 -15.57 8.54 -12.00
N PHE A 170 -15.95 7.30 -11.63
CA PHE A 170 -15.63 6.12 -12.42
C PHE A 170 -16.80 5.76 -13.37
N PRO A 171 -16.50 5.20 -14.56
CA PRO A 171 -15.16 5.03 -15.13
C PRO A 171 -14.50 6.38 -15.46
N LYS A 172 -13.17 6.46 -15.31
CA LYS A 172 -12.39 7.63 -15.75
C LYS A 172 -12.34 7.67 -17.28
N GLU A 173 -11.91 8.79 -17.85
CA GLU A 173 -11.62 8.86 -19.28
C GLU A 173 -10.26 8.23 -19.58
N PHE A 174 -10.12 7.67 -20.80
CA PHE A 174 -8.80 7.32 -21.30
C PHE A 174 -7.97 8.59 -21.49
N GLN A 175 -6.67 8.45 -21.27
CA GLN A 175 -5.73 9.56 -21.24
C GLN A 175 -4.35 9.03 -21.64
N ASN A 176 -3.78 9.52 -22.74
CA ASN A 176 -2.48 9.02 -23.21
C ASN A 176 -1.29 9.50 -22.36
N ASP A 177 -1.42 10.68 -21.76
CA ASP A 177 -0.36 11.35 -21.00
C ASP A 177 -0.94 11.91 -19.71
N THR A 178 -0.17 11.89 -18.62
CA THR A 178 -0.58 12.55 -17.39
C THR A 178 -0.74 14.05 -17.65
N LEU A 179 -1.88 14.63 -17.25
CA LEU A 179 -2.10 16.07 -17.37
C LEU A 179 -2.07 16.75 -16.01
N PRO A 180 -1.35 17.87 -15.85
CA PRO A 180 -1.42 18.69 -14.65
C PRO A 180 -2.85 19.21 -14.49
N ASN A 181 -3.35 19.21 -13.26
CA ASN A 181 -4.66 19.76 -12.95
C ASN A 181 -4.48 21.10 -12.22
N LYS A 182 -5.01 22.18 -12.78
CA LYS A 182 -4.90 23.53 -12.20
C LYS A 182 -5.69 23.68 -10.90
N ASP A 183 -6.67 22.81 -10.64
CA ASP A 183 -7.62 22.92 -9.53
C ASP A 183 -7.75 21.62 -8.70
N GLY A 184 -6.78 20.70 -8.77
CA GLY A 184 -6.84 19.44 -8.00
C GLY A 184 -5.78 18.40 -8.36
N TYR A 185 -6.15 17.12 -8.30
CA TYR A 185 -5.28 16.00 -8.61
C TYR A 185 -4.98 15.90 -10.11
N PRO A 186 -3.74 15.55 -10.53
CA PRO A 186 -3.42 15.29 -11.92
C PRO A 186 -4.36 14.26 -12.54
N ARG A 187 -4.67 14.43 -13.83
CA ARG A 187 -5.34 13.39 -14.61
C ARG A 187 -4.28 12.40 -15.06
N TYR A 188 -4.10 11.32 -14.31
CA TYR A 188 -3.08 10.31 -14.62
C TYR A 188 -3.28 9.67 -15.99
N ARG A 189 -2.16 9.29 -16.61
CA ARG A 189 -2.12 8.44 -17.79
C ARG A 189 -2.92 7.14 -17.58
N ARG A 190 -3.82 6.88 -18.52
CA ARG A 190 -4.72 5.73 -18.63
C ARG A 190 -4.89 5.41 -20.11
N ARG A 191 -3.91 4.80 -20.76
CA ARG A 191 -3.97 4.51 -22.19
C ARG A 191 -5.01 3.44 -22.48
N ASP A 192 -5.64 3.53 -23.65
CA ASP A 192 -6.39 2.39 -24.18
C ASP A 192 -5.39 1.39 -24.75
N THR A 193 -5.11 0.35 -23.97
CA THR A 193 -4.14 -0.71 -24.32
C THR A 193 -4.83 -1.94 -24.91
N GLY A 194 -6.17 -1.96 -24.95
CA GLY A 194 -6.96 -3.16 -25.25
C GLY A 194 -6.92 -4.26 -24.17
N ILE A 195 -6.18 -4.07 -23.07
CA ILE A 195 -6.14 -5.02 -21.96
C ILE A 195 -7.39 -4.84 -21.09
N THR A 196 -8.06 -5.96 -20.79
CA THR A 196 -9.24 -5.98 -19.93
C THR A 196 -9.14 -7.03 -18.83
N MET A 197 -9.93 -6.85 -17.77
CA MET A 197 -10.05 -7.76 -16.65
C MET A 197 -11.53 -8.05 -16.37
N THR A 198 -11.84 -9.27 -15.93
CA THR A 198 -13.20 -9.64 -15.51
C THR A 198 -13.36 -9.45 -14.00
N ILE A 199 -14.36 -8.65 -13.60
CA ILE A 199 -14.86 -8.57 -12.23
C ILE A 199 -16.31 -9.04 -12.18
N GLY A 200 -16.52 -10.22 -11.59
CA GLY A 200 -17.83 -10.87 -11.54
C GLY A 200 -18.33 -11.16 -12.96
N LYS A 201 -19.37 -10.45 -13.39
CA LYS A 201 -19.95 -10.55 -14.75
C LYS A 201 -19.58 -9.37 -15.66
N HIS A 202 -18.75 -8.46 -15.19
CA HIS A 202 -18.39 -7.22 -15.88
C HIS A 202 -16.96 -7.28 -16.36
N GLU A 203 -16.72 -6.69 -17.52
CA GLU A 203 -15.39 -6.46 -18.06
C GLU A 203 -14.99 -5.00 -17.79
N VAL A 204 -13.76 -4.80 -17.33
CA VAL A 204 -13.19 -3.49 -17.00
C VAL A 204 -11.82 -3.32 -17.65
N ASP A 205 -11.45 -2.07 -17.90
CA ASP A 205 -10.18 -1.66 -18.49
C ASP A 205 -9.48 -0.61 -17.60
N ASN A 206 -8.45 0.05 -18.14
CA ASN A 206 -7.66 1.09 -17.45
C ASN A 206 -8.50 2.23 -16.86
N ARG A 207 -9.73 2.47 -17.32
CA ARG A 207 -10.63 3.50 -16.78
C ARG A 207 -11.15 3.18 -15.38
N TRP A 208 -11.02 1.93 -14.93
CA TRP A 208 -11.51 1.45 -13.63
C TRP A 208 -10.41 1.32 -12.59
N ILE A 209 -9.14 1.57 -12.95
CA ILE A 209 -8.01 1.34 -12.05
C ILE A 209 -7.84 2.52 -11.08
N VAL A 210 -7.79 2.23 -9.78
CA VAL A 210 -7.43 3.19 -8.74
C VAL A 210 -5.92 3.48 -8.86
N PRO A 211 -5.48 4.75 -8.81
CA PRO A 211 -4.07 5.10 -8.88
C PRO A 211 -3.22 4.37 -7.83
N TYR A 212 -2.07 3.84 -8.22
CA TYR A 212 -1.23 3.03 -7.33
C TYR A 212 0.25 3.20 -7.62
N ASN A 213 1.09 2.93 -6.62
CA ASN A 213 2.53 2.76 -6.82
C ASN A 213 2.84 1.26 -6.97
N PRO A 214 3.44 0.79 -8.09
CA PRO A 214 3.70 -0.63 -8.32
C PRO A 214 4.52 -1.31 -7.21
N TYR A 215 5.54 -0.63 -6.69
CA TYR A 215 6.40 -1.16 -5.63
C TYR A 215 5.62 -1.35 -4.33
N LEU A 216 4.91 -0.33 -3.86
CA LEU A 216 4.11 -0.41 -2.63
C LEU A 216 3.00 -1.46 -2.76
N LEU A 217 2.32 -1.51 -3.90
CA LEU A 217 1.27 -2.49 -4.16
C LEU A 217 1.80 -3.92 -4.08
N MET A 218 2.91 -4.22 -4.76
CA MET A 218 3.51 -5.55 -4.73
C MET A 218 4.03 -5.93 -3.34
N LYS A 219 4.72 -5.00 -2.68
CA LYS A 219 5.32 -5.26 -1.37
C LYS A 219 4.26 -5.55 -0.31
N TYR A 220 3.20 -4.75 -0.27
CA TYR A 220 2.18 -4.86 0.77
C TYR A 220 1.02 -5.77 0.39
N ASN A 221 0.82 -6.07 -0.90
CA ASN A 221 -0.28 -6.88 -1.42
C ASN A 221 -1.62 -6.50 -0.76
N ALA A 222 -1.90 -5.19 -0.77
CA ALA A 222 -3.02 -4.57 -0.08
C ALA A 222 -3.55 -3.38 -0.89
N HIS A 223 -4.75 -2.93 -0.56
CA HIS A 223 -5.30 -1.73 -1.17
C HIS A 223 -4.56 -0.47 -0.69
N ILE A 224 -3.72 0.11 -1.55
CA ILE A 224 -2.99 1.36 -1.32
C ILE A 224 -3.19 2.28 -2.53
N ASN A 225 -4.06 3.28 -2.37
CA ASN A 225 -4.21 4.36 -3.36
C ASN A 225 -3.08 5.38 -3.17
N VAL A 226 -2.42 5.79 -4.25
CA VAL A 226 -1.36 6.82 -4.23
C VAL A 226 -1.72 7.92 -5.20
N GLU A 227 -1.83 9.16 -4.69
CA GLU A 227 -2.13 10.33 -5.49
C GLU A 227 -1.09 11.43 -5.27
N ASN A 228 -0.68 12.10 -6.35
CA ASN A 228 0.09 13.32 -6.30
C ASN A 228 -0.85 14.52 -6.05
N CYS A 229 -0.60 15.26 -4.97
CA CYS A 229 -1.42 16.40 -4.54
C CYS A 229 -0.83 17.77 -4.94
N ALA A 230 0.29 17.81 -5.66
CA ALA A 230 0.97 19.04 -6.02
C ALA A 230 1.45 19.01 -7.48
N THR A 231 1.06 20.02 -8.23
CA THR A 231 1.71 20.44 -9.48
C THR A 231 1.98 21.93 -9.39
#